data_AF-A8EVF2-F1
#
_entry.id   AF-A8EVF2-F1
#
_cell.length_a   1.000
_cell.length_b   1.000
_cell.length_c   1.000
_cell.angle_alpha   90.00
_cell.angle_beta   90.00
_cell.angle_gamma   90.00
#
_symmetry.space_group_name_H-M   'P 1'
#
loop_
_entity.id
_entity.type
_entity.pdbx_description
1 polymer ?
#
loop_
_entity_poly.entity_id
_entity_poly.type
_entity_poly.pdbx_seq_one_letter_code
_entity_poly.pdbx_strand_id
1 'polypeptide(L)'
;MAAVTNYDLFEELFNFIKNPDVEITDVIKEHGGSSLYIPSYKTTFRNDEICEEYKRRLGEKRLSKKLAKQYGLSEAQILLITKPLREPSLF
;
A
#
# COMPACT_ATOMS: atom_id res chain seq x y z
N MET A 1 1.85 23.79 4.99
CA MET A 1 2.72 22.60 5.03
C MET A 1 1.81 21.40 5.11
N ALA A 2 1.98 20.39 4.26
CA ALA A 2 1.20 19.15 4.37
C ALA A 2 1.56 18.45 5.69
N ALA A 3 0.58 17.79 6.33
CA ALA A 3 0.85 17.03 7.54
C ALA A 3 1.70 15.80 7.20
N VAL A 4 2.82 15.62 7.91
CA VAL A 4 3.66 14.41 7.79
C VAL A 4 2.87 13.20 8.29
N THR A 5 2.76 12.16 7.47
CA THR A 5 2.06 10.93 7.80
C THR A 5 3.01 9.86 8.32
N ASN A 6 2.47 8.82 8.97
CA ASN A 6 3.30 7.68 9.39
C ASN A 6 3.92 6.92 8.20
N TYR A 7 3.30 6.99 7.03
CA TYR A 7 3.88 6.41 5.82
C TYR A 7 5.14 7.16 5.42
N ASP A 8 5.09 8.50 5.42
CA ASP A 8 6.22 9.36 5.08
C ASP A 8 7.41 9.11 6.03
N LEU A 9 7.15 9.01 7.34
CA LEU A 9 8.17 8.71 8.34
C LEU A 9 8.82 7.34 8.12
N PHE A 10 8.01 6.32 7.77
CA PHE A 10 8.53 4.99 7.50
C PHE A 10 9.32 4.94 6.19
N GLU A 11 8.88 5.65 5.16
CA GLU A 11 9.57 5.74 3.87
C GLU A 11 10.93 6.45 4.01
N GLU A 12 11.00 7.52 4.80
CA GLU A 12 12.24 8.20 5.14
C GLU A 12 13.22 7.25 5.84
N LEU A 13 12.78 6.55 6.90
CA LEU A 13 13.60 5.55 7.58
C LEU A 13 14.05 4.45 6.60
N PHE A 14 13.14 3.93 5.78
CA PHE A 14 13.45 2.87 4.83
C PHE A 14 14.53 3.30 3.82
N ASN A 15 14.45 4.53 3.33
CA ASN A 15 15.46 5.09 2.43
C ASN A 15 16.79 5.30 3.14
N PHE A 16 16.78 5.74 4.39
CA PHE A 16 17.97 5.90 5.22
C PHE A 16 18.70 4.57 5.42
N ILE A 17 18.01 3.53 5.89
CA ILE A 17 18.63 2.22 6.19
C ILE A 17 19.05 1.44 4.94
N LYS A 18 18.55 1.80 3.76
CA LYS A 18 18.89 1.15 2.50
C LYS A 18 20.26 1.59 1.97
N ASN A 19 20.81 2.69 2.48
CA ASN A 19 22.15 3.12 2.12
C ASN A 19 23.17 2.09 2.65
N PRO A 20 24.01 1.49 1.78
CA PRO A 20 24.95 0.44 2.18
C PRO A 20 26.00 0.89 3.21
N ASP A 21 26.24 2.19 3.33
CA ASP A 21 27.21 2.75 4.29
C ASP A 21 26.59 3.05 5.67
N VAL A 22 25.29 2.81 5.86
CA VAL A 22 24.58 3.07 7.11
C VAL A 22 24.66 1.86 8.03
N GLU A 23 25.27 2.07 9.20
CA GLU A 23 25.35 1.08 10.25
C GLU A 23 24.22 1.26 11.28
N ILE A 24 23.95 0.21 12.06
CA ILE A 24 22.90 0.25 13.10
C ILE A 24 23.11 1.39 14.11
N THR A 25 24.36 1.79 14.35
CA THR A 25 24.68 2.92 15.23
C THR A 25 24.17 4.25 14.70
N ASP A 26 24.15 4.43 13.38
CA ASP A 26 23.69 5.67 12.77
C ASP A 26 22.16 5.72 12.76
N VAL A 27 21.50 4.58 12.56
CA VAL A 27 20.04 4.45 12.73
C VAL A 27 19.61 4.82 14.16
N ILE A 28 20.34 4.36 15.17
CA ILE A 28 20.03 4.67 16.58
C ILE A 28 20.29 6.16 16.89
N LYS A 29 21.32 6.77 16.31
CA LYS A 29 21.61 8.21 16.53
C LYS A 29 20.53 9.11 15.92
N GLU A 30 20.10 8.82 14.69
CA GLU A 30 19.16 9.68 13.96
C GLU A 30 17.69 9.41 14.34
N HIS A 31 17.33 8.14 14.57
CA HIS A 31 15.92 7.74 14.77
C HIS A 31 15.64 7.10 16.13
N GLY A 32 16.66 6.87 16.96
CA GLY A 32 16.50 6.22 18.27
C GLY A 32 15.71 7.07 19.27
N GLY A 33 15.12 6.40 20.26
CA GLY A 33 14.30 7.05 21.30
C GLY A 33 12.85 7.36 20.90
N SER A 34 12.51 7.23 19.61
CA SER A 34 11.15 7.38 19.10
C SER A 34 10.52 6.03 18.75
N SER A 35 9.21 5.89 18.98
CA SER A 35 8.44 4.75 18.47
C SER A 35 8.08 5.00 17.01
N LEU A 36 8.55 4.14 16.11
CA LEU A 36 8.22 4.21 14.69
C LEU A 36 7.13 3.20 14.34
N TYR A 37 6.06 3.69 13.70
CA TYR A 37 4.98 2.83 13.20
C TYR A 37 5.37 2.21 11.86
N ILE A 38 5.24 0.90 11.74
CA ILE A 38 5.36 0.19 10.46
C ILE A 38 3.96 0.09 9.82
N PRO A 39 3.71 0.77 8.69
CA PRO A 39 2.42 0.74 8.03
C PRO A 39 2.03 -0.67 7.58
N SER A 40 0.75 -1.02 7.77
CA SER A 40 0.26 -2.32 7.32
C SER A 40 0.09 -2.34 5.80
N TYR A 41 0.41 -3.47 5.18
CA TYR A 41 0.15 -3.71 3.75
C TYR A 41 -1.32 -3.44 3.36
N LYS A 42 -2.26 -3.78 4.24
CA LYS A 42 -3.71 -3.63 4.00
C LYS A 42 -4.18 -2.18 3.87
N THR A 43 -3.47 -1.25 4.52
CA THR A 43 -3.79 0.18 4.58
C THR A 43 -2.91 1.03 3.67
N THR A 44 -1.92 0.43 3.01
CA THR A 44 -0.96 1.11 2.14
C THR A 44 -1.12 0.66 0.70
N PHE A 45 -0.68 -0.55 0.37
CA PHE A 45 -0.49 -0.98 -1.02
C PHE A 45 -1.59 -1.91 -1.56
N ARG A 46 -2.27 -2.66 -0.68
CA ARG A 46 -3.17 -3.74 -1.12
C ARG A 46 -4.22 -3.29 -2.13
N ASN A 47 -4.85 -2.13 -1.92
CA ASN A 47 -5.92 -1.68 -2.79
C ASN A 47 -5.39 -1.28 -4.18
N ASP A 48 -4.21 -0.66 -4.24
CA ASP A 48 -3.57 -0.29 -5.49
C ASP A 48 -3.15 -1.53 -6.27
N GLU A 49 -2.58 -2.52 -5.59
CA GLU A 49 -2.25 -3.82 -6.21
C GLU A 49 -3.50 -4.55 -6.74
N ILE A 50 -4.60 -4.55 -5.97
CA ILE A 50 -5.89 -5.09 -6.44
C ILE A 50 -6.35 -4.35 -7.70
N CYS A 51 -6.23 -3.02 -7.75
CA CYS A 51 -6.61 -2.22 -8.91
C CYS A 51 -5.74 -2.52 -10.14
N GLU A 52 -4.42 -2.60 -9.98
CA GLU A 52 -3.50 -2.93 -11.08
C GLU A 52 -3.73 -4.36 -11.59
N GLU A 53 -3.94 -5.32 -10.69
CA GLU A 53 -4.26 -6.68 -11.09
C GLU A 53 -5.62 -6.77 -11.78
N TYR A 54 -6.62 -6.01 -11.30
CA TYR A 54 -7.93 -5.93 -11.95
C TYR A 54 -7.82 -5.39 -13.38
N LYS A 55 -7.05 -4.31 -13.61
CA LYS A 55 -6.80 -3.76 -14.95
C LYS A 55 -6.14 -4.79 -15.86
N ARG A 56 -5.09 -5.47 -15.37
CA ARG A 56 -4.33 -6.47 -16.15
C ARG A 56 -5.17 -7.67 -16.59
N ARG A 57 -6.20 -8.02 -15.82
CA ARG A 57 -7.02 -9.23 -16.01
C ARG A 57 -8.44 -8.92 -16.47
N LEU A 58 -8.66 -7.69 -16.94
CA LEU A 58 -9.98 -7.21 -17.36
C LEU A 58 -10.56 -8.13 -18.46
N GLY A 59 -11.84 -8.48 -18.34
CA GLY A 59 -12.53 -9.41 -19.25
C GLY A 59 -12.55 -10.87 -18.75
N GLU A 60 -11.79 -11.22 -17.71
CA GLU A 60 -11.89 -12.54 -17.11
C GLU A 60 -13.27 -12.79 -16.46
N LYS A 61 -13.86 -13.96 -16.73
CA LYS A 61 -15.10 -14.39 -16.09
C LYS A 61 -14.94 -14.49 -14.57
N ARG A 62 -15.85 -13.85 -13.83
CA ARG A 62 -15.89 -13.83 -12.35
C ARG A 62 -14.59 -13.29 -11.72
N LEU A 63 -13.93 -12.32 -12.35
CA LEU A 63 -12.68 -11.73 -11.87
C LEU A 63 -12.78 -11.24 -10.42
N SER A 64 -13.84 -10.48 -10.07
CA SER A 64 -14.03 -9.96 -8.72
C SER A 64 -14.07 -11.06 -7.65
N LYS A 65 -14.73 -12.18 -7.93
CA LYS A 65 -14.77 -13.35 -7.04
C LYS A 65 -13.40 -14.05 -6.92
N LYS A 66 -12.60 -14.10 -7.99
CA LYS A 66 -11.24 -14.67 -7.94
C LYS A 66 -10.32 -13.80 -7.08
N LEU A 67 -10.35 -12.49 -7.28
CA LEU A 67 -9.57 -11.53 -6.48
C LEU A 67 -10.02 -11.56 -5.01
N ALA A 68 -11.32 -11.66 -4.74
CA ALA A 68 -11.84 -11.79 -3.39
C ALA A 68 -11.22 -12.98 -2.64
N LYS A 69 -11.12 -14.15 -3.30
CA LYS A 69 -10.46 -15.33 -2.74
C LYS A 69 -8.94 -15.10 -2.54
N GLN A 70 -8.27 -14.50 -3.50
CA GLN A 70 -6.81 -14.27 -3.47
C GLN A 70 -6.39 -13.32 -2.36
N TYR A 71 -7.13 -12.22 -2.18
CA TYR A 71 -6.82 -11.18 -1.19
C TYR A 71 -7.54 -11.37 0.15
N GLY A 72 -8.33 -12.45 0.31
CA GLY A 72 -9.08 -12.75 1.53
C GLY A 72 -10.14 -11.67 1.86
N LEU A 73 -10.81 -11.15 0.83
CA LEU A 73 -11.83 -10.09 0.93
C LEU A 73 -13.19 -10.60 0.47
N SER A 74 -14.25 -9.86 0.79
CA SER A 74 -15.55 -10.10 0.16
C SER A 74 -15.56 -9.60 -1.28
N GLU A 75 -16.40 -10.19 -2.13
CA GLU A 75 -16.56 -9.72 -3.52
C GLU A 75 -17.06 -8.27 -3.56
N ALA A 76 -17.90 -7.86 -2.60
CA ALA A 76 -18.36 -6.48 -2.46
C ALA A 76 -17.20 -5.50 -2.18
N GLN A 77 -16.24 -5.88 -1.33
CA GLN A 77 -15.05 -5.05 -1.08
C GLN A 77 -14.19 -4.88 -2.33
N ILE A 78 -13.97 -5.95 -3.09
CA ILE A 78 -13.25 -5.87 -4.38
C ILE A 78 -13.97 -4.93 -5.34
N LEU A 79 -15.30 -5.02 -5.44
CA LEU A 79 -16.09 -4.14 -6.30
C LEU A 79 -16.00 -2.67 -5.85
N LEU A 80 -15.97 -2.40 -4.54
CA LEU A 80 -15.77 -1.04 -4.02
C LEU A 80 -14.40 -0.50 -4.37
N ILE A 81 -13.33 -1.27 -4.13
CA ILE A 81 -11.94 -0.89 -4.42
C ILE A 81 -11.76 -0.59 -5.91
N THR A 82 -12.32 -1.44 -6.77
CA THR A 82 -12.21 -1.33 -8.24
C THR A 82 -13.26 -0.43 -8.86
N LYS A 83 -14.13 0.21 -8.07
CA LYS A 83 -15.22 1.08 -8.58
C LYS A 83 -14.70 2.17 -9.53
N PRO A 84 -13.61 2.92 -9.22
CA PRO A 84 -13.11 3.97 -10.10
C PRO A 84 -12.69 3.48 -11.49
N LEU A 85 -12.34 2.19 -11.62
CA LEU A 85 -11.94 1.57 -12.88
C LEU A 85 -13.12 1.12 -13.74
N ARG A 86 -14.26 0.84 -13.11
CA ARG A 86 -15.50 0.39 -13.76
C ARG A 86 -16.41 1.56 -14.09
N GLU A 87 -16.39 2.58 -13.24
CA GLU A 87 -17.15 3.81 -13.34
C GLU A 87 -16.18 4.99 -13.19
N PRO A 88 -15.45 5.36 -14.27
CA PRO A 88 -14.57 6.52 -14.23
C PRO A 88 -15.41 7.75 -13.88
N SER A 89 -15.03 8.46 -12.80
CA SER A 89 -15.62 9.76 -12.49
C SER A 89 -15.45 10.68 -13.69
N LEU A 90 -16.54 11.30 -14.16
CA LEU A 90 -16.52 12.32 -15.21
C LEU A 90 -16.10 13.71 -14.69
N PHE A 91 -15.66 13.78 -13.43
CA PHE A 91 -15.30 15.00 -12.72
C PHE A 91 -13.96 14.80 -12.01
#